data_AF-A0A932TEG9-F1
#
_entry.id   AF-A0A932TEG9-F1
#
_cell.length_a   1.000
_cell.length_b   1.000
_cell.length_c   1.000
_cell.angle_alpha   90.00
_cell.angle_beta   90.00
_cell.angle_gamma   90.00
#
_symmetry.space_group_name_H-M   'P 1'
#
loop_
_entity.id
_entity.type
_entity.pdbx_description
1 polymer ?
#
loop_
_entity_poly.entity_id
_entity_poly.type
_entity_poly.pdbx_seq_one_letter_code
_entity_poly.pdbx_strand_id
1 'polypeptide(L)'
;MATLTIDGNEVTVPKGTLIIEAAKQVGIEIPYLCYHPRLTPFGGCRLCLVEVEKVPKMLASCNTEVAPGMVVRTDTERCRAQRRGTLEFILLNHPLDC
;
A
#
# COMPACT_ATOMS: atom_id res chain seq x y z
N MET A 1 0.72 10.46 -17.71
CA MET A 1 1.91 10.04 -16.93
C MET A 1 1.91 10.81 -15.62
N ALA A 2 2.32 10.20 -14.54
CA ALA A 2 2.52 10.81 -13.23
C ALA A 2 3.87 10.33 -12.68
N THR A 3 4.70 11.27 -12.22
CA THR A 3 5.98 10.98 -11.58
C THR A 3 5.82 11.13 -10.08
N LEU A 4 6.27 10.14 -9.32
CA LEU A 4 6.21 10.10 -7.86
C LEU A 4 7.47 9.45 -7.29
N THR A 5 7.65 9.58 -5.98
CA THR A 5 8.77 8.96 -5.24
C THR A 5 8.22 7.91 -4.27
N ILE A 6 8.78 6.70 -4.29
CA ILE A 6 8.43 5.60 -3.37
C ILE A 6 9.71 5.12 -2.69
N ASP A 7 9.80 5.29 -1.38
CA ASP A 7 10.98 4.95 -0.57
C ASP A 7 12.31 5.48 -1.15
N GLY A 8 12.28 6.70 -1.68
CA GLY A 8 13.43 7.37 -2.31
C GLY A 8 13.66 7.04 -3.79
N ASN A 9 12.93 6.08 -4.36
CA ASN A 9 13.01 5.74 -5.78
C ASN A 9 12.01 6.58 -6.59
N GLU A 10 12.47 7.27 -7.62
CA GLU A 10 11.58 7.97 -8.55
C GLU A 10 11.00 6.98 -9.58
N VAL A 11 9.70 7.10 -9.84
CA VAL A 11 9.00 6.26 -10.82
C VAL A 11 7.99 7.09 -11.59
N THR A 12 7.87 6.83 -12.89
CA THR A 12 6.87 7.46 -13.76
C THR A 12 5.92 6.39 -14.29
N VAL A 13 4.63 6.55 -14.02
CA VAL A 13 3.59 5.59 -14.41
C VAL A 13 2.44 6.26 -15.19
N PRO A 14 1.63 5.50 -15.93
CA PRO A 14 0.40 6.02 -16.52
C PRO A 14 -0.55 6.65 -15.49
N LYS A 15 -1.43 7.55 -15.95
CA LYS A 15 -2.47 8.10 -15.07
C LYS A 15 -3.44 6.98 -14.72
N GLY A 16 -3.91 6.93 -13.47
CA GLY A 16 -4.81 5.89 -12.98
C GLY A 16 -4.10 4.66 -12.41
N THR A 17 -2.77 4.57 -12.48
CA THR A 17 -2.00 3.50 -11.82
C THR A 17 -2.12 3.63 -10.30
N LEU A 18 -2.32 2.49 -9.62
CA LEU A 18 -2.45 2.44 -8.18
C LEU A 18 -1.07 2.48 -7.50
N ILE A 19 -1.00 2.98 -6.26
CA ILE A 19 0.26 3.03 -5.50
C ILE A 19 0.93 1.64 -5.42
N ILE A 20 0.17 0.57 -5.19
CA ILE A 20 0.69 -0.80 -5.10
C ILE A 20 1.35 -1.28 -6.40
N GLU A 21 0.84 -0.83 -7.55
CA GLU A 21 1.36 -1.19 -8.87
C GLU A 21 2.60 -0.36 -9.20
N ALA A 22 2.59 0.93 -8.84
CA ALA A 22 3.76 1.80 -8.99
C ALA A 22 4.93 1.33 -8.12
N ALA A 23 4.67 0.91 -6.87
CA ALA A 23 5.69 0.35 -5.98
C ALA A 23 6.32 -0.92 -6.57
N LYS A 24 5.51 -1.78 -7.18
CA LYS A 24 6.00 -3.01 -7.83
C LYS A 24 6.97 -2.73 -8.99
N GLN A 25 6.79 -1.63 -9.73
CA GLN A 25 7.69 -1.26 -10.84
C GLN A 25 9.11 -0.90 -10.38
N VAL A 26 9.27 -0.49 -9.12
CA VAL A 26 10.57 -0.21 -8.50
C VAL A 26 11.03 -1.32 -7.56
N GLY A 27 10.42 -2.51 -7.65
CA GLY A 27 10.81 -3.68 -6.85
C GLY A 27 10.38 -3.65 -5.38
N ILE A 28 9.46 -2.75 -5.01
CA ILE A 28 8.94 -2.65 -3.64
C ILE A 28 7.64 -3.44 -3.55
N GLU A 29 7.64 -4.48 -2.71
CA GLU A 29 6.44 -5.28 -2.43
C GLU A 29 5.73 -4.77 -1.18
N ILE A 30 4.53 -4.21 -1.37
CA ILE A 30 3.65 -3.84 -0.27
C ILE A 30 2.80 -5.05 0.11
N PRO A 31 2.70 -5.46 1.40
CA PRO A 31 1.89 -6.59 1.80
C PRO A 31 0.38 -6.40 1.54
N TYR A 32 -0.30 -7.45 1.07
CA TYR A 32 -1.74 -7.45 0.84
C TYR A 32 -2.33 -8.85 1.04
N LEU A 33 -3.65 -8.91 1.31
CA LEU A 33 -4.42 -10.16 1.31
C LEU A 33 -5.57 -10.11 0.29
N CYS A 34 -6.31 -9.00 0.24
CA CYS A 34 -7.51 -8.88 -0.59
C CYS A 34 -7.28 -8.29 -1.99
N TYR A 35 -6.06 -7.89 -2.34
CA TYR A 35 -5.76 -7.30 -3.64
C TYR A 35 -5.34 -8.38 -4.63
N HIS A 36 -5.83 -8.26 -5.87
CA HIS A 36 -5.36 -9.06 -6.99
C HIS A 36 -5.45 -8.22 -8.28
N PRO A 37 -4.42 -8.20 -9.15
CA PRO A 37 -4.40 -7.32 -10.33
C PRO A 37 -5.52 -7.55 -11.34
N ARG A 38 -6.16 -8.73 -11.31
CA ARG A 38 -7.28 -9.07 -12.22
C ARG A 38 -8.66 -8.89 -11.58
N LEU A 39 -8.73 -8.37 -10.35
CA LEU A 39 -9.99 -8.15 -9.62
C LEU A 39 -10.16 -6.66 -9.32
N THR A 40 -11.41 -6.25 -9.15
CA THR A 40 -11.73 -4.88 -8.72
C THR A 40 -11.15 -4.62 -7.32
N PRO A 41 -10.42 -3.51 -7.11
CA PRO A 41 -9.91 -3.14 -5.79
C PRO A 41 -11.00 -3.06 -4.71
N PHE A 42 -10.80 -3.81 -3.62
CA PHE A 42 -11.74 -3.84 -2.49
C PHE A 42 -11.32 -2.93 -1.33
N GLY A 43 -10.03 -2.94 -0.95
CA GLY A 43 -9.51 -2.15 0.17
C GLY A 43 -9.89 -2.64 1.58
N GLY A 44 -10.40 -3.88 1.71
CA GLY A 44 -10.91 -4.41 2.98
C GLY A 44 -9.85 -4.85 3.99
N CYS A 45 -8.78 -5.52 3.56
CA CYS A 45 -7.83 -6.16 4.50
C CYS A 45 -6.91 -5.20 5.27
N ARG A 46 -6.77 -3.95 4.80
CA ARG A 46 -5.92 -2.88 5.39
C ARG A 46 -4.43 -3.19 5.60
N LEU A 47 -3.93 -4.35 5.16
CA LEU A 47 -2.50 -4.69 5.28
C LEU A 47 -1.59 -3.82 4.40
N CYS A 48 -2.15 -3.30 3.30
CA CYS A 48 -1.45 -2.50 2.29
C CYS A 48 -1.36 -0.99 2.62
N LEU A 49 -1.65 -0.59 3.86
CA LEU A 49 -1.60 0.81 4.27
C LEU A 49 -0.16 1.34 4.20
N VAL A 50 -0.01 2.54 3.62
CA VAL A 50 1.27 3.25 3.45
C VAL A 50 1.15 4.70 3.89
N GLU A 51 2.28 5.33 4.16
CA GLU A 51 2.33 6.76 4.44
C GLU A 51 2.54 7.56 3.16
N VAL A 52 1.83 8.67 3.05
CA VAL A 52 1.99 9.64 1.97
C VAL A 52 2.26 11.00 2.59
N GLU A 53 3.32 11.68 2.15
CA GLU A 53 3.66 12.99 2.71
C GLU A 53 2.51 13.99 2.57
N LYS A 54 2.37 14.87 3.57
CA LYS A 54 1.29 15.87 3.68
C LYS A 54 -0.12 15.28 3.80
N VAL A 55 -0.25 13.96 3.95
CA VAL A 55 -1.51 13.29 4.25
C VAL A 55 -1.47 12.77 5.70
N PRO A 56 -2.34 13.25 6.61
CA PRO A 56 -2.29 12.83 8.01
C PRO A 56 -2.72 11.37 8.22
N LYS A 57 -3.59 10.85 7.36
CA LYS A 57 -4.08 9.47 7.39
C LYS A 57 -3.23 8.58 6.50
N MET A 58 -3.01 7.34 6.91
CA MET A 58 -2.44 6.33 6.03
C MET A 58 -3.42 6.00 4.90
N LEU A 59 -2.91 5.79 3.70
CA LEU A 59 -3.71 5.48 2.51
C LEU A 59 -3.55 4.00 2.15
N ALA A 60 -4.62 3.41 1.63
CA ALA A 60 -4.59 2.03 1.15
C ALA A 60 -3.98 2.01 -0.26
N SER A 61 -2.78 1.44 -0.39
CA SER A 61 -2.05 1.45 -1.67
C SER A 61 -2.77 0.68 -2.79
N CYS A 62 -3.61 -0.29 -2.42
CA CYS A 62 -4.34 -1.13 -3.37
C CYS A 62 -5.55 -0.49 -4.05
N ASN A 63 -5.97 0.71 -3.65
CA ASN A 63 -7.10 1.42 -4.26
C ASN A 63 -6.91 2.95 -4.34
N THR A 64 -5.71 3.43 -4.05
CA THR A 64 -5.35 4.84 -4.17
C THR A 64 -4.54 5.03 -5.45
N GLU A 65 -5.02 5.88 -6.35
CA GLU A 65 -4.28 6.27 -7.55
C GLU A 65 -3.09 7.18 -7.19
N VAL A 66 -2.00 7.06 -7.95
CA VAL A 66 -0.86 7.95 -7.78
C VAL A 66 -1.17 9.35 -8.32
N ALA A 67 -0.59 10.37 -7.68
CA ALA A 67 -0.62 11.75 -8.16
C ALA A 67 0.81 12.25 -8.44
N PRO A 68 1.00 13.20 -9.38
CA PRO A 68 2.31 13.82 -9.61
C PRO A 68 2.89 14.45 -8.33
N GLY A 69 4.17 14.23 -8.08
CA GLY A 69 4.87 14.74 -6.90
C GLY A 69 4.48 14.06 -5.58
N MET A 70 3.73 12.95 -5.62
CA MET A 70 3.43 12.15 -4.44
C MET A 70 4.73 11.55 -3.88
N VAL A 71 4.88 11.56 -2.55
CA VAL A 71 6.00 10.90 -1.87
C VAL A 71 5.42 9.85 -0.92
N VAL A 72 5.66 8.58 -1.25
CA VAL A 72 5.15 7.41 -0.53
C VAL A 72 6.27 6.78 0.27
N ARG A 73 5.98 6.43 1.53
CA ARG A 73 6.87 5.66 2.39
C ARG A 73 6.18 4.36 2.79
N THR A 74 6.79 3.23 2.47
CA THR A 74 6.16 1.91 2.64
C THR A 74 6.67 1.12 3.85
N ASP A 75 7.78 1.53 4.46
CA ASP A 75 8.41 0.80 5.58
C ASP A 75 8.85 1.69 6.76
N THR A 76 7.95 2.58 7.18
CA THR A 76 8.14 3.38 8.40
C THR A 76 7.75 2.59 9.66
N GLU A 77 8.13 3.08 10.84
CA GLU A 77 7.67 2.52 12.12
C GLU A 77 6.14 2.46 12.22
N ARG A 78 5.47 3.50 11.72
CA ARG A 78 4.00 3.56 11.67
C ARG A 78 3.41 2.52 10.72
N CYS A 79 4.01 2.32 9.54
CA CYS A 79 3.61 1.24 8.62
C CYS A 79 3.74 -0.13 9.29
N ARG A 80 4.86 -0.39 9.95
CA ARG A 80 5.11 -1.65 10.67
C ARG A 80 4.13 -1.86 11.82
N ALA A 81 3.88 -0.82 12.62
CA ALA A 81 2.91 -0.87 13.72
C ALA A 81 1.49 -1.14 13.21
N GLN A 82 1.07 -0.46 12.16
CA GLN A 82 -0.24 -0.67 11.54
C GLN A 82 -0.41 -2.10 11.01
N ARG A 83 0.62 -2.64 10.35
CA ARG A 83 0.61 -4.02 9.82
C ARG A 83 0.50 -5.04 10.94
N ARG A 84 1.27 -4.87 12.03
CA ARG A 84 1.17 -5.73 13.22
C ARG A 84 -0.24 -5.71 13.81
N GLY A 85 -0.79 -4.52 14.08
CA GLY A 85 -2.15 -4.42 14.63
C GLY A 85 -3.21 -5.00 13.68
N THR A 86 -3.05 -4.82 12.36
CA THR A 86 -3.95 -5.41 11.37
C THR A 86 -3.90 -6.95 11.42
N LEU A 87 -2.70 -7.53 11.49
CA LEU A 87 -2.53 -8.98 11.63
C LEU A 87 -3.07 -9.51 12.96
N GLU A 88 -2.87 -8.79 14.07
CA GLU A 88 -3.46 -9.13 15.37
C GLU A 88 -4.99 -9.24 15.27
N PHE A 89 -5.65 -8.27 14.62
CA PHE A 89 -7.11 -8.34 14.42
C PHE A 89 -7.57 -9.43 13.46
N ILE A 90 -6.80 -9.71 12.40
CA ILE A 90 -7.11 -10.80 11.46
C ILE A 90 -7.02 -12.16 12.18
N LEU A 91 -6.00 -12.34 13.01
CA LEU A 91 -5.74 -13.59 13.71
C LEU A 91 -6.58 -13.75 14.99
N LEU A 92 -7.16 -12.67 15.52
CA LEU A 92 -7.95 -12.68 16.75
C LEU A 92 -9.05 -13.76 16.76
N ASN A 93 -9.69 -13.99 15.62
CA ASN A 93 -10.75 -14.99 15.45
C ASN A 93 -10.40 -16.06 14.40
N HIS A 94 -9.14 -16.12 13.95
CA HIS A 94 -8.71 -17.16 13.01
C HIS A 94 -8.55 -18.48 13.77
N PRO A 95 -9.13 -19.60 13.30
CA PRO A 95 -9.00 -20.89 13.98
C PRO A 95 -7.54 -21.38 13.94
N LEU A 96 -7.15 -22.17 14.93
CA LEU A 96 -5.80 -22.74 15.05
C LEU A 96 -5.71 -24.07 14.29
N ASP A 97 -5.92 -24.02 12.97
CA ASP A 97 -5.97 -25.19 12.08
C ASP A 97 -4.75 -25.28 11.13
N CYS A 98 -3.66 -24.58 11.48
CA CYS A 98 -2.40 -24.56 10.73
C CYS A 98 -1.62 -25.87 10.89
#